data_AF-A0A3N5R9H6-F1
#
_entry.id   AF-A0A3N5R9H6-F1
#
_cell.length_a   1.000
_cell.length_b   1.000
_cell.length_c   1.000
_cell.angle_alpha   90.00
_cell.angle_beta   90.00
_cell.angle_gamma   90.00
#
_symmetry.space_group_name_H-M   'P 1'
#
loop_
_entity.id
_entity.type
_entity.pdbx_description
1 polymer ?
#
loop_
_entity_poly.entity_id
_entity_poly.type
_entity_poly.pdbx_seq_one_letter_code
_entity_poly.pdbx_strand_id
1 'polypeptide(L)' 'MSRQHPIIAVTGSSGAGLSTIRHAFKFIFQRLNIQPAIVHGDGFRRYTERQFAALLEE' A
#
# COMPACT_ATOMS: atom_id res chain seq x y z
N MET A 1 0.69 -10.38 -17.07
CA MET A 1 0.76 -8.96 -16.67
C MET A 1 0.11 -8.12 -17.75
N SER A 2 -0.89 -7.29 -17.40
CA SER A 2 -1.49 -6.38 -18.38
C SER A 2 -0.45 -5.38 -18.86
N ARG A 3 -0.19 -5.32 -20.17
CA ARG A 3 0.67 -4.29 -20.77
C ARG A 3 -0.01 -2.92 -20.79
N GLN A 4 -1.35 -2.91 -20.84
CA GLN A 4 -2.14 -1.68 -20.89
C GLN A 4 -2.28 -1.04 -19.51
N HIS A 5 -2.40 -1.86 -18.45
CA HIS A 5 -2.63 -1.40 -17.07
C HIS A 5 -1.74 -2.17 -16.10
N PRO A 6 -0.43 -1.87 -16.06
CA PRO A 6 0.50 -2.57 -15.15
C PRO A 6 0.18 -2.24 -13.69
N ILE A 7 0.29 -3.24 -12.81
CA ILE A 7 0.07 -3.10 -11.36
C ILE A 7 1.38 -3.42 -10.65
N ILE A 8 1.78 -2.55 -9.73
CA ILE A 8 2.92 -2.76 -8.83
C ILE A 8 2.37 -2.93 -7.42
N ALA A 9 2.60 -4.09 -6.82
CA ALA A 9 2.25 -4.36 -5.44
C ALA A 9 3.52 -4.35 -4.57
N VAL A 10 3.52 -3.53 -3.52
CA VAL A 10 4.60 -3.48 -2.52
C VAL A 10 4.02 -4.01 -1.22
N THR A 11 4.63 -5.07 -0.68
CA THR A 11 4.23 -5.70 0.58
C THR A 11 5.38 -5.67 1.57
N GLY A 12 5.06 -5.70 2.86
CA GLY A 12 6.03 -5.66 3.95
C GLY A 12 5.34 -5.74 5.30
N SER A 13 6.10 -6.10 6.34
CA SER A 13 5.61 -6.05 7.72
C SER A 13 5.39 -4.61 8.18
N SER A 14 4.64 -4.45 9.28
CA SER A 14 4.56 -3.16 9.96
C SER A 14 5.97 -2.64 10.28
N GLY A 15 6.24 -1.37 9.98
CA GLY A 15 7.57 -0.77 10.16
C GLY A 15 8.59 -1.04 9.04
N ALA A 16 8.28 -1.84 8.01
CA ALA A 16 9.21 -2.14 6.92
C ALA A 16 9.52 -0.97 5.96
N GLY A 17 9.06 0.25 6.26
CA GLY A 17 9.34 1.43 5.45
C GLY A 17 8.43 1.62 4.22
N LEU A 18 7.24 1.01 4.19
CA LEU A 18 6.26 1.18 3.10
C LEU A 18 5.95 2.66 2.80
N SER A 19 5.88 3.51 3.84
CA SER A 19 5.69 4.96 3.68
C SER A 19 6.84 5.63 2.92
N THR A 20 8.08 5.20 3.15
CA THR A 20 9.27 5.70 2.44
C THR A 20 9.25 5.26 0.98
N ILE A 21 8.90 4.00 0.72
CA ILE A 21 8.77 3.47 -0.65
C ILE A 21 7.71 4.25 -1.44
N ARG A 22 6.56 4.55 -0.83
CA ARG A 22 5.51 5.39 -1.45
C ARG A 22 6.04 6.77 -1.88
N HIS A 23 6.86 7.42 -1.05
CA HIS A 23 7.50 8.69 -1.43
C HIS A 23 8.47 8.52 -2.60
N ALA A 24 9.31 7.48 -2.57
CA ALA A 24 10.24 7.19 -3.67
C ALA A 24 9.52 6.99 -5.01
N PHE A 25 8.43 6.20 -5.02
CA PHE A 25 7.61 6.01 -6.21
C PHE A 25 6.96 7.32 -6.70
N LYS A 26 6.49 8.18 -5.79
CA LYS A 26 5.97 9.50 -6.17
C LYS A 26 7.01 10.31 -6.95
N PHE A 27 8.26 10.34 -6.48
CA PHE A 27 9.34 11.04 -7.18
C PHE A 27 9.67 10.41 -8.54
N ILE A 28 9.70 9.07 -8.62
CA ILE A 28 9.93 8.35 -9.89
C ILE A 28 8.84 8.70 -10.91
N PHE A 29 7.56 8.59 -10.51
CA PHE A 29 6.45 8.88 -11.41
C PHE A 29 6.39 10.34 -11.85
N GLN A 30 6.72 11.27 -10.94
CA GLN A 30 6.86 12.69 -11.28
C GLN A 30 7.96 12.90 -12.34
N ARG A 31 9.13 12.29 -12.18
CA ARG A 31 10.24 12.39 -13.16
C ARG A 31 9.90 11.78 -14.51
N LEU A 32 9.10 10.71 -14.52
CA LEU A 32 8.69 10.02 -15.73
C LEU A 32 7.41 10.60 -16.36
N ASN A 33 6.82 11.65 -15.78
CA ASN A 33 5.53 12.22 -16.17
C ASN A 33 4.41 11.17 -16.27
N ILE A 34 4.39 10.23 -15.32
CA ILE A 34 3.37 9.17 -15.20
C ILE A 34 2.37 9.59 -14.13
N GLN A 35 1.07 9.41 -14.41
CA GLN A 35 -0.02 9.62 -13.46
C GLN A 35 -0.51 8.27 -12.91
N PRO A 36 0.04 7.79 -11.78
CA PRO A 36 -0.37 6.52 -11.19
C PRO A 36 -1.68 6.66 -10.39
N ALA A 37 -2.50 5.61 -10.39
CA ALA A 37 -3.46 5.39 -9.31
C ALA A 37 -2.72 4.81 -8.10
N ILE A 38 -2.85 5.45 -6.93
CA ILE A 38 -2.21 5.00 -5.68
C ILE A 38 -3.28 4.43 -4.77
N VAL A 39 -3.11 3.16 -4.38
CA VAL A 39 -4.02 2.46 -3.47
C VAL A 39 -3.28 2.10 -2.18
N HIS A 40 -3.90 2.42 -1.05
CA HIS A 40 -3.40 2.12 0.28
C HIS A 40 -3.94 0.76 0.75
N GLY A 41 -3.05 -0.22 0.89
CA GLY A 41 -3.44 -1.60 1.23
C GLY A 41 -4.07 -1.74 2.62
N ASP A 42 -3.76 -0.84 3.54
CA ASP A 42 -4.30 -0.83 4.89
C ASP A 42 -5.78 -0.44 4.96
N GLY A 43 -6.32 0.14 3.88
CA GLY A 43 -7.76 0.39 3.69
C GLY A 43 -8.58 -0.88 3.44
N PHE A 44 -7.94 -2.03 3.19
CA PHE A 44 -8.59 -3.33 3.01
C PHE A 44 -8.54 -4.19 4.29
N ARG A 45 -8.17 -3.62 5.43
CA ARG A 45 -8.24 -4.31 6.72
C ARG A 45 -9.70 -4.59 7.07
N ARG A 46 -10.05 -5.87 7.21
CA ARG A 46 -11.40 -6.31 7.63
C ARG A 46 -11.79 -5.80 9.02
N TYR A 47 -10.81 -5.67 9.90
CA TYR A 47 -11.01 -5.26 11.28
C TYR A 47 -10.13 -4.05 11.60
N THR A 48 -10.68 -3.14 12.38
CA THR A 48 -9.89 -2.15 13.13
C THR A 48 -9.04 -2.85 14.20
N GLU A 49 -8.01 -2.16 14.71
CA GLU A 49 -7.18 -2.70 15.80
C GLU A 49 -8.02 -3.10 17.02
N ARG A 50 -9.02 -2.29 17.38
CA ARG A 50 -9.93 -2.59 18.49
C ARG A 50 -10.79 -3.83 18.25
N GLN A 51 -11.32 -3.98 17.03
CA GLN A 51 -12.11 -5.17 16.68
C GLN A 51 -11.27 -6.43 16.67
N PHE A 52 -10.03 -6.35 16.19
CA PHE A 52 -9.12 -7.48 16.18
C PHE A 52 -8.67 -7.87 17.60
N ALA A 53 -8.42 -6.88 18.47
CA ALA A 53 -8.11 -7.13 19.87
C ALA A 53 -9.26 -7.84 20.59
N ALA A 54 -10.50 -7.38 20.41
CA ALA A 54 -11.68 -8.03 21.00
C ALA A 54 -11.86 -9.49 20.52
N LEU A 55 -11.56 -9.77 19.25
CA LEU A 55 -11.60 -11.13 18.67
C LEU A 55 -10.56 -12.09 19.26
N LEU A 56 -9.47 -11.59 19.84
CA LEU A 56 -8.43 -12.42 20.47
C LEU A 56 -8.75 -12.75 21.93
N GLU A 57 -9.68 -12.01 22.55
CA GLU A 57 -10.09 -12.20 23.95
C GLU A 57 -11.28 -13.17 24.09
N GLU A 58 -11.92 -13.57 22.99
CA GLU A 58 -12.92 -14.65 22.89
C GLU A 58 -12.26 -16.01 22.62
#